data_AF-A0A3M2G4K7-F1
#
_entry.id   AF-A0A3M2G4K7-F1
#
_cell.length_a   1.000
_cell.length_b   1.000
_cell.length_c   1.000
_cell.angle_alpha   90.00
_cell.angle_beta   90.00
_cell.angle_gamma   90.00
#
_symmetry.space_group_name_H-M   'P 1'
#
loop_
_entity.id
_entity.type
_entity.pdbx_description
1 polymer ?
#
loop_
_entity_poly.entity_id
_entity_poly.type
_entity_poly.pdbx_seq_one_letter_code
_entity_poly.pdbx_strand_id
1 'polypeptide(L)'
;MKSIGWMVLVCFCCTLSMAQSYRKVPVEPGDRCVITGSPLTVYDSVLIYNGQRVPLRAEVVSQFLNQPDKYLEKLEMPPQRAAHRSVAEFSLIWLLFWIWVGSALAIGMICAAVASQKGHPPWLWFCLGVVGHVGSLWWIIWIHPHKRRAVPPEFDQPPTLAEIVECVKCGLKGEALPQKCAECGASWRAKITGNDPTS
;
A
#
# COMPACT_ATOMS: atom_id res chain seq x y z
N MET A 1 17.05 0.65 -23.24
CA MET A 1 16.56 0.78 -21.85
C MET A 1 15.81 -0.51 -21.50
N LYS A 2 16.54 -1.60 -21.25
CA LYS A 2 16.67 -2.31 -19.96
C LYS A 2 15.34 -2.53 -19.22
N SER A 3 14.77 -3.70 -19.48
CA SER A 3 13.63 -4.35 -18.83
C SER A 3 13.76 -4.33 -17.31
N ILE A 4 12.73 -3.81 -16.64
CA ILE A 4 12.56 -3.90 -15.20
C ILE A 4 12.07 -5.31 -14.89
N GLY A 5 12.91 -6.05 -14.18
CA GLY A 5 12.72 -7.44 -13.82
C GLY A 5 11.49 -7.67 -12.96
N TRP A 6 10.66 -8.60 -13.43
CA TRP A 6 9.81 -9.42 -12.60
C TRP A 6 10.71 -10.28 -11.72
N MET A 7 10.94 -9.87 -10.48
CA MET A 7 11.72 -10.67 -9.55
C MET A 7 11.13 -10.55 -8.15
N VAL A 8 10.89 -11.73 -7.58
CA VAL A 8 10.60 -11.99 -6.16
C VAL A 8 9.14 -11.80 -5.73
N LEU A 9 8.25 -12.64 -6.26
CA LEU A 9 7.12 -13.17 -5.47
C LEU A 9 7.51 -14.57 -4.98
N VAL A 10 8.60 -14.66 -4.22
CA VAL A 10 9.03 -15.90 -3.57
C VAL A 10 8.07 -16.15 -2.41
N CYS A 11 7.07 -16.99 -2.68
CA CYS A 11 6.63 -18.08 -1.85
C CYS A 11 6.97 -17.94 -0.35
N PHE A 12 6.30 -17.03 0.34
CA PHE A 12 6.23 -17.02 1.81
C PHE A 12 5.19 -18.05 2.26
N CYS A 13 5.32 -19.29 1.78
CA CYS A 13 4.67 -20.45 2.38
C CYS A 13 5.55 -20.88 3.57
N CYS A 14 5.83 -19.93 4.46
CA CYS A 14 6.43 -20.21 5.75
C CYS A 14 5.30 -20.89 6.53
N THR A 15 5.33 -22.22 6.53
CA THR A 15 4.64 -23.05 7.50
C THR A 15 5.11 -22.64 8.88
N LEU A 16 4.52 -21.55 9.40
CA LEU A 16 4.43 -21.31 10.83
C LEU A 16 3.65 -22.48 11.39
N SER A 17 4.37 -23.57 11.66
CA SER A 17 4.00 -24.54 12.66
C SER A 17 3.99 -23.78 13.96
N MET A 18 2.86 -23.10 14.23
CA MET A 18 2.59 -22.53 15.52
C MET A 18 2.52 -23.71 16.45
N ALA A 19 3.60 -23.95 17.20
CA ALA A 19 3.58 -24.89 18.30
C ALA A 19 2.38 -24.50 19.17
N GLN A 20 1.36 -25.35 19.18
CA GLN A 20 0.10 -25.09 19.87
C GLN A 20 0.40 -25.08 21.38
N SER A 21 0.62 -23.89 21.92
CA SER A 21 0.84 -23.69 23.34
C SER A 21 -0.51 -23.80 24.04
N TYR A 22 -0.75 -24.91 24.73
CA TYR A 22 -1.88 -25.03 25.66
C TYR A 22 -1.43 -24.77 27.09
N ARG A 23 -2.29 -24.13 27.88
CA ARG A 23 -2.07 -23.90 29.31
C ARG A 23 -3.12 -24.65 30.12
N LYS A 24 -2.70 -25.42 31.12
CA LYS A 24 -3.62 -26.05 32.09
C LYS A 24 -4.06 -25.04 33.14
N VAL A 25 -5.35 -25.05 33.46
CA VAL A 25 -6.00 -24.18 34.45
C VAL A 25 -6.88 -25.06 35.36
N PRO A 26 -7.03 -24.72 36.65
CA PRO A 26 -7.91 -25.45 37.55
C PRO A 26 -9.38 -25.43 37.09
N VAL A 27 -10.11 -26.47 37.50
CA VAL A 27 -11.54 -26.68 37.21
C VAL A 27 -12.39 -25.72 38.05
N GLU A 28 -13.44 -25.16 37.45
CA GLU A 28 -14.46 -24.35 38.14
C GLU A 28 -15.71 -25.19 38.50
N PRO A 29 -16.42 -24.84 39.59
CA PRO A 29 -17.63 -25.55 39.98
C PRO A 29 -18.70 -25.43 38.90
N GLY A 30 -19.17 -26.59 38.40
CA GLY A 30 -20.16 -26.66 37.32
C GLY A 30 -19.58 -26.97 35.94
N ASP A 31 -18.25 -27.05 35.82
CA ASP A 31 -17.59 -27.46 34.58
C ASP A 31 -17.98 -28.90 34.19
N ARG A 32 -18.28 -29.09 32.90
CA ARG A 32 -18.58 -30.40 32.30
C ARG A 32 -17.65 -30.66 31.14
N CYS A 33 -17.20 -31.90 31.03
CA CYS A 33 -16.35 -32.34 29.94
C CYS A 33 -17.04 -32.10 28.58
N VAL A 34 -16.36 -31.40 27.67
CA VAL A 34 -16.90 -31.07 26.34
C VAL A 34 -17.25 -32.31 25.52
N ILE A 35 -16.41 -33.35 25.64
CA ILE A 35 -16.54 -34.57 24.84
C ILE A 35 -17.62 -35.48 25.43
N THR A 36 -17.57 -35.74 26.74
CA THR A 36 -18.44 -36.74 27.39
C THR A 36 -19.69 -36.16 28.05
N GLY A 37 -19.74 -34.85 28.29
CA GLY A 37 -20.83 -34.17 29.02
C GLY A 37 -20.86 -34.43 30.54
N SER A 38 -19.93 -35.23 31.05
CA SER A 38 -19.85 -35.60 32.47
C SER A 38 -19.31 -34.42 33.32
N PRO A 39 -19.73 -34.28 34.59
CA PRO A 39 -19.16 -33.27 35.49
C PRO A 39 -17.66 -33.54 35.73
N LEU A 40 -16.88 -32.48 35.82
CA LEU A 40 -15.44 -32.56 36.08
C LEU A 40 -15.15 -32.61 37.58
N THR A 41 -14.07 -33.31 37.93
CA THR A 41 -13.57 -33.41 39.31
C THR A 41 -12.35 -32.50 39.51
N VAL A 42 -11.91 -32.32 40.75
CA VAL A 42 -10.70 -31.54 41.09
C VAL A 42 -9.40 -32.13 40.50
N TYR A 43 -9.42 -33.38 40.05
CA TYR A 43 -8.27 -34.06 39.43
C TYR A 43 -8.22 -33.90 37.91
N ASP A 44 -9.30 -33.40 37.30
CA ASP A 44 -9.34 -33.11 35.88
C ASP A 44 -8.69 -31.75 35.57
N SER A 45 -8.48 -31.45 34.29
CA SER A 45 -7.79 -30.22 33.88
C SER A 45 -8.55 -29.48 32.80
N VAL A 46 -8.73 -28.18 32.98
CA VAL A 46 -9.22 -27.29 31.92
C VAL A 46 -8.03 -26.85 31.08
N LEU A 47 -8.14 -27.01 29.76
CA LEU A 47 -7.11 -26.59 28.82
C LEU A 47 -7.50 -25.24 28.21
N ILE A 48 -6.62 -24.26 28.24
CA ILE A 48 -6.74 -23.07 27.40
C ILE A 48 -6.12 -23.42 26.04
N TYR A 49 -6.97 -23.58 25.03
CA TYR A 49 -6.58 -23.86 23.64
C TYR A 49 -7.06 -22.69 22.76
N ASN A 50 -6.15 -22.04 22.03
CA ASN A 50 -6.44 -20.83 21.24
C ASN A 50 -7.15 -19.70 22.02
N GLY A 51 -6.83 -19.55 23.32
CA GLY A 51 -7.46 -18.56 24.19
C GLY A 51 -8.85 -18.94 24.70
N GLN A 52 -9.37 -20.11 24.33
CA GLN A 52 -10.65 -20.63 24.79
C GLN A 52 -10.45 -21.67 25.89
N ARG A 53 -11.27 -21.60 26.95
CA ARG A 53 -11.29 -22.62 28.01
C ARG A 53 -12.05 -23.86 27.51
N VAL A 54 -11.38 -24.99 27.48
CA VAL A 54 -11.92 -26.28 27.05
C VAL A 54 -11.87 -27.25 28.23
N PRO A 55 -13.00 -27.43 28.96
CA PRO A 55 -13.08 -28.36 30.08
C PRO A 55 -12.98 -29.82 29.61
N LEU A 56 -11.91 -30.52 29.97
CA LEU A 56 -11.64 -31.89 29.50
C LEU A 56 -11.25 -32.81 30.66
N ARG A 57 -11.73 -34.05 30.64
CA ARG A 57 -11.23 -35.10 31.54
C ARG A 57 -9.83 -35.52 31.10
N ALA A 58 -8.98 -35.88 32.06
CA ALA A 58 -7.59 -36.26 31.78
C ALA A 58 -7.48 -37.39 30.72
N GLU A 59 -8.41 -38.35 30.76
CA GLU A 59 -8.48 -39.51 29.86
C GLU A 59 -8.77 -39.14 28.40
N VAL A 60 -9.49 -38.05 28.14
CA VAL A 60 -9.92 -37.65 26.78
C VAL A 60 -9.06 -36.53 26.18
N VAL A 61 -8.02 -36.07 26.89
CA VAL A 61 -7.13 -35.00 26.41
C VAL A 61 -6.43 -35.40 25.12
N SER A 62 -5.91 -36.62 25.03
CA SER A 62 -5.23 -37.11 23.80
C SER A 62 -6.19 -37.18 22.62
N GLN A 63 -7.43 -37.60 22.85
CA GLN A 63 -8.48 -37.63 21.83
C GLN A 63 -8.80 -36.23 21.31
N PHE A 64 -8.88 -35.24 22.21
CA PHE A 64 -9.05 -33.84 21.83
C PHE A 64 -7.85 -33.32 21.03
N LEU A 65 -6.61 -33.57 21.48
CA LEU A 65 -5.40 -33.09 20.81
C LEU A 65 -5.19 -33.71 19.42
N ASN A 66 -5.71 -34.91 19.17
CA ASN A 66 -5.65 -35.54 17.85
C ASN A 66 -6.62 -34.92 16.83
N GLN A 67 -7.76 -34.38 17.29
CA GLN A 67 -8.82 -33.83 16.41
C GLN A 67 -9.53 -32.63 17.07
N PRO A 68 -8.83 -31.52 17.37
CA PRO A 68 -9.40 -30.42 18.16
C PRO A 68 -10.57 -29.75 17.44
N ASP A 69 -10.46 -29.55 16.12
CA ASP A 69 -11.45 -28.82 15.31
C ASP A 69 -12.85 -29.46 15.38
N LYS A 70 -12.91 -30.79 15.34
CA LYS A 70 -14.16 -31.56 15.44
C LYS A 70 -14.94 -31.30 16.73
N TYR A 71 -14.23 -31.04 17.84
CA TYR A 71 -14.86 -30.80 19.14
C TYR A 71 -15.09 -29.32 19.39
N LEU A 72 -14.28 -28.43 18.81
CA LEU A 72 -14.46 -26.98 18.89
C LEU A 72 -15.68 -26.52 18.10
N GLU A 73 -15.93 -27.05 16.90
CA GLU A 73 -17.16 -26.77 16.13
C GLU A 73 -18.44 -27.07 16.94
N LYS A 74 -18.38 -28.10 17.80
CA LYS A 74 -19.49 -28.49 18.67
C LYS A 74 -19.67 -27.55 19.87
N LEU A 75 -18.61 -26.85 20.28
CA LEU A 75 -18.63 -25.84 21.33
C LEU A 75 -19.14 -24.47 20.85
N GLU A 76 -19.15 -24.22 19.54
CA GLU A 76 -19.46 -22.92 18.94
C GLU A 76 -20.96 -22.52 18.93
N MET A 77 -21.82 -23.16 19.73
CA MET A 77 -23.23 -22.74 19.88
C MET A 77 -23.52 -22.09 21.25
N PRO A 78 -24.32 -20.99 21.37
CA PRO A 78 -24.80 -20.00 20.39
C PRO A 78 -24.13 -18.61 20.58
N PRO A 79 -24.20 -17.72 19.57
CA PRO A 79 -23.48 -16.42 19.52
C PRO A 79 -23.88 -15.38 20.58
N GLN A 80 -24.69 -15.72 21.58
CA GLN A 80 -25.21 -14.75 22.56
C GLN A 80 -24.24 -14.41 23.70
N ARG A 81 -23.13 -15.15 23.87
CA ARG A 81 -22.08 -14.81 24.87
C ARG A 81 -20.69 -14.59 24.27
N ALA A 82 -20.54 -14.68 22.94
CA ALA A 82 -19.37 -14.18 22.23
C ALA A 82 -19.45 -12.66 21.97
N ALA A 83 -20.44 -11.98 22.56
CA ALA A 83 -20.43 -10.53 22.66
C ALA A 83 -19.24 -10.09 23.52
N HIS A 84 -18.48 -9.12 23.00
CA HIS A 84 -17.47 -8.33 23.72
C HIS A 84 -16.08 -8.92 23.99
N ARG A 85 -15.41 -9.51 22.98
CA ARG A 85 -13.94 -9.34 22.86
C ARG A 85 -13.50 -9.14 21.41
N SER A 86 -14.10 -8.12 20.82
CA SER A 86 -13.39 -7.01 20.18
C SER A 86 -12.14 -7.30 19.34
N VAL A 87 -12.23 -8.22 18.37
CA VAL A 87 -11.39 -8.10 17.17
C VAL A 87 -11.70 -6.80 16.41
N ALA A 88 -12.89 -6.21 16.66
CA ALA A 88 -13.26 -4.85 16.22
C ALA A 88 -12.67 -3.71 17.09
N GLU A 89 -12.12 -4.00 18.28
CA GLU A 89 -11.22 -3.06 18.99
C GLU A 89 -9.76 -3.36 18.66
N PHE A 90 -9.48 -4.08 17.56
CA PHE A 90 -8.23 -3.91 16.83
C PHE A 90 -8.27 -2.54 16.13
N SER A 91 -8.33 -1.56 17.03
CA SER A 91 -7.86 -0.22 17.07
C SER A 91 -8.44 0.71 16.03
N LEU A 92 -9.67 1.14 16.33
CA LEU A 92 -10.18 2.43 15.86
C LEU A 92 -9.11 3.54 16.02
N ILE A 93 -8.30 3.50 17.09
CA ILE A 93 -7.16 4.42 17.28
C ILE A 93 -6.12 4.27 16.18
N TRP A 94 -5.73 3.05 15.80
CA TRP A 94 -4.81 2.80 14.68
C TRP A 94 -5.41 3.23 13.34
N LEU A 95 -6.70 2.96 13.12
CA LEU A 95 -7.39 3.41 11.91
C LEU A 95 -7.40 4.93 11.82
N LEU A 96 -7.78 5.62 12.89
CA LEU A 96 -7.79 7.08 12.97
C LEU A 96 -6.38 7.66 12.81
N PHE A 97 -5.36 7.00 13.38
CA PHE A 97 -3.96 7.37 13.18
C PHE A 97 -3.58 7.32 11.69
N TRP A 98 -3.90 6.24 10.99
CA TRP A 98 -3.60 6.11 9.56
C TRP A 98 -4.39 7.08 8.68
N ILE A 99 -5.67 7.33 9.02
CA ILE A 99 -6.48 8.36 8.34
C ILE A 99 -5.85 9.74 8.53
N TRP A 100 -5.41 10.07 9.75
CA TRP A 100 -4.77 11.33 10.06
C TRP A 100 -3.45 11.50 9.27
N VAL A 101 -2.56 10.49 9.30
CA VAL A 101 -1.31 10.49 8.51
C VAL A 101 -1.60 10.61 7.00
N GLY A 102 -2.56 9.84 6.49
CA GLY A 102 -2.96 9.87 5.08
C GLY A 102 -3.46 11.26 4.65
N SER A 103 -4.27 11.90 5.50
CA SER A 103 -4.76 13.27 5.25
C SER A 103 -3.63 14.30 5.25
N ALA A 104 -2.64 14.18 6.15
CA ALA A 104 -1.47 15.06 6.18
C ALA A 104 -0.67 14.97 4.88
N LEU A 105 -0.42 13.75 4.42
CA LEU A 105 0.31 13.49 3.18
C LEU A 105 -0.44 14.00 1.95
N ALA A 106 -1.76 13.77 1.89
CA ALA A 106 -2.59 14.26 0.79
C ALA A 106 -2.56 15.80 0.70
N ILE A 107 -2.70 16.49 1.84
CA ILE A 107 -2.63 17.96 1.89
C ILE A 107 -1.22 18.46 1.53
N GLY A 108 -0.17 17.79 2.01
CA GLY A 108 1.22 18.09 1.64
C GLY A 108 1.45 18.03 0.13
N MET A 109 0.94 16.98 -0.53
CA MET A 109 1.02 16.82 -1.99
C MET A 109 0.28 17.95 -2.73
N ILE A 110 -0.92 18.32 -2.29
CA ILE A 110 -1.69 19.43 -2.88
C ILE A 110 -0.94 20.75 -2.70
N CYS A 111 -0.38 21.03 -1.52
CA CYS A 111 0.41 22.23 -1.26
C CYS A 111 1.64 22.29 -2.17
N ALA A 112 2.36 21.18 -2.34
CA ALA A 112 3.51 21.09 -3.23
C ALA A 112 3.15 21.35 -4.70
N ALA A 113 2.01 20.81 -5.17
CA ALA A 113 1.51 21.03 -6.52
C ALA A 113 1.14 22.51 -6.76
N VAL A 114 0.39 23.12 -5.84
CA VAL A 114 0.02 24.55 -5.90
C VAL A 114 1.27 25.43 -5.81
N ALA A 115 2.23 25.08 -4.96
CA ALA A 115 3.52 25.78 -4.84
C ALA A 115 4.28 25.77 -6.16
N SER A 116 4.36 24.61 -6.82
CA SER A 116 5.03 24.45 -8.12
C SER A 116 4.41 25.35 -9.18
N GLN A 117 3.07 25.39 -9.26
CA GLN A 117 2.35 26.27 -10.19
C GLN A 117 2.56 27.77 -9.91
N LYS A 118 2.79 28.13 -8.64
CA LYS A 118 3.08 29.50 -8.18
C LYS A 118 4.58 29.85 -8.17
N GLY A 119 5.47 28.94 -8.60
CA GLY A 119 6.91 29.18 -8.67
C GLY A 119 7.64 29.13 -7.31
N HIS A 120 7.02 28.54 -6.29
CA HIS A 120 7.64 28.31 -5.00
C HIS A 120 8.32 26.92 -4.92
N PRO A 121 9.33 26.74 -4.07
CA PRO A 121 9.99 25.44 -3.89
C PRO A 121 9.01 24.40 -3.33
N PRO A 122 8.70 23.32 -4.07
CA PRO A 122 7.62 22.40 -3.72
C PRO A 122 7.90 21.62 -2.42
N TRP A 123 9.18 21.32 -2.13
CA TRP A 123 9.55 20.54 -0.94
C TRP A 123 9.24 21.28 0.38
N LEU A 124 9.47 22.60 0.43
CA LEU A 124 9.18 23.40 1.63
C LEU A 124 7.67 23.43 1.90
N TRP A 125 6.88 23.60 0.85
CA TRP A 125 5.42 23.64 0.96
C TRP A 125 4.79 22.27 1.21
N PHE A 126 5.44 21.18 0.77
CA PHE A 126 5.07 19.83 1.20
C PHE A 126 5.24 19.66 2.71
N CYS A 127 6.43 19.97 3.24
CA CYS A 127 6.72 19.85 4.68
C CYS A 127 5.79 20.75 5.51
N LEU A 128 5.57 21.98 5.06
CA LEU A 128 4.62 22.90 5.69
C LEU A 128 3.19 22.33 5.64
N GLY A 129 2.80 21.69 4.54
CA GLY A 129 1.53 20.98 4.36
C GLY A 129 1.31 19.84 5.36
N VAL A 130 2.34 19.04 5.61
CA VAL A 130 2.29 17.91 6.55
C VAL A 130 2.22 18.39 8.01
N VAL A 131 2.98 19.43 8.37
CA VAL A 131 3.00 19.96 9.75
C VAL A 131 1.81 20.89 10.05
N GLY A 132 1.45 21.75 9.08
CA GLY A 132 0.41 22.76 9.20
C GLY A 132 -0.98 22.32 8.75
N HIS A 133 -1.11 21.16 8.10
CA HIS A 133 -2.37 20.62 7.58
C HIS A 133 -3.19 21.66 6.81
N VAL A 134 -4.44 21.91 7.24
CA VAL A 134 -5.40 22.79 6.57
C VAL A 134 -4.92 24.24 6.56
N GLY A 135 -4.20 24.68 7.59
CA GLY A 135 -3.69 26.05 7.70
C GLY A 135 -2.70 26.40 6.60
N SER A 136 -1.79 25.48 6.27
CA SER A 136 -0.82 25.66 5.17
C SER A 136 -1.48 25.72 3.80
N LEU A 137 -2.56 24.95 3.57
CA LEU A 137 -3.30 25.00 2.31
C LEU A 137 -4.03 26.34 2.16
N TRP A 138 -4.68 26.81 3.23
CA TRP A 138 -5.29 28.14 3.24
C TRP A 138 -4.24 29.23 2.97
N TRP A 139 -3.11 29.15 3.67
CA TRP A 139 -2.02 30.11 3.53
C TRP A 139 -1.51 30.17 2.08
N ILE A 140 -1.19 29.01 1.46
CA ILE A 140 -0.63 29.01 0.11
C ILE A 140 -1.60 29.52 -0.94
N ILE A 141 -2.91 29.33 -0.75
CA ILE A 141 -3.93 29.88 -1.66
C ILE A 141 -3.88 31.41 -1.65
N TRP A 142 -3.68 32.03 -0.49
CA TRP A 142 -3.64 33.49 -0.33
C TRP A 142 -2.32 34.17 -0.70
N ILE A 143 -1.17 33.50 -0.62
CA ILE A 143 0.08 34.12 -1.07
C ILE A 143 0.03 34.39 -2.58
N HIS A 144 0.41 35.60 -2.97
CA HIS A 144 0.61 35.97 -4.37
C HIS A 144 1.73 35.16 -5.03
N PRO A 145 1.56 34.72 -6.28
CA PRO A 145 2.60 33.98 -6.99
C PRO A 145 3.92 34.76 -6.98
N HIS A 146 5.02 34.09 -6.65
CA HIS A 146 6.34 34.69 -6.79
C HIS A 146 6.51 35.03 -8.27
N LYS A 147 6.95 36.26 -8.60
CA LYS A 147 7.29 36.64 -9.99
C LYS A 147 8.11 35.50 -10.58
N ARG A 148 7.54 34.78 -11.55
CA ARG A 148 8.22 33.63 -12.17
C ARG A 148 9.59 34.13 -12.59
N ARG A 149 10.67 33.43 -12.18
CA ARG A 149 11.93 33.61 -12.89
C ARG A 149 11.58 33.35 -14.36
N ALA A 150 11.89 34.31 -15.22
CA ALA A 150 11.68 34.15 -16.65
C ALA A 150 12.32 32.83 -17.04
N VAL A 151 11.48 31.82 -17.27
CA VAL A 151 11.94 30.57 -17.84
C VAL A 151 12.52 31.00 -19.18
N PRO A 152 13.79 30.70 -19.47
CA PRO A 152 14.36 31.03 -20.77
C PRO A 152 13.38 30.51 -21.83
N PRO A 153 12.99 31.32 -22.82
CA PRO A 153 11.95 30.98 -23.80
C PRO A 153 12.22 29.68 -24.59
N GLU A 154 13.41 29.11 -24.44
CA GLU A 154 13.90 27.91 -25.08
C GLU A 154 13.27 26.60 -24.56
N PHE A 155 12.59 26.59 -23.40
CA PHE A 155 11.99 25.37 -22.82
C PHE A 155 10.46 25.26 -22.91
N ASP A 156 9.76 26.31 -23.34
CA ASP A 156 8.29 26.29 -23.48
C ASP A 156 7.82 25.80 -24.86
N GLN A 157 8.75 25.47 -25.76
CA GLN A 157 8.37 24.75 -26.97
C GLN A 157 7.96 23.33 -26.56
N PRO A 158 6.68 22.93 -26.70
CA PRO A 158 6.31 21.52 -26.57
C PRO A 158 7.26 20.74 -27.48
N PRO A 159 7.74 19.55 -27.08
CA PRO A 159 8.67 18.78 -27.91
C PRO A 159 8.08 18.72 -29.30
N THR A 160 8.65 19.53 -30.20
CA THR A 160 8.09 19.74 -31.52
C THR A 160 8.12 18.36 -32.12
N LEU A 161 6.93 17.83 -32.39
CA LEU A 161 6.70 16.47 -32.89
C LEU A 161 7.86 16.11 -33.80
N ALA A 162 8.71 15.14 -33.40
CA ALA A 162 10.01 14.91 -34.01
C ALA A 162 9.86 14.96 -35.53
N GLU A 163 10.29 16.07 -36.14
CA GLU A 163 10.04 16.34 -37.53
C GLU A 163 10.76 15.24 -38.30
N ILE A 164 10.02 14.45 -39.08
CA ILE A 164 10.61 13.35 -39.85
C ILE A 164 11.52 13.98 -40.90
N VAL A 165 12.83 13.87 -40.70
CA VAL A 165 13.83 14.44 -41.60
C VAL A 165 14.23 13.38 -42.63
N GLU A 166 14.40 13.78 -43.88
CA GLU A 166 14.87 12.92 -44.97
C GLU A 166 16.37 13.17 -45.24
N CYS A 167 17.15 12.11 -45.45
CA CYS A 167 18.58 12.27 -45.76
C CYS A 167 18.78 12.78 -47.20
N VAL A 168 19.57 13.85 -47.36
CA VAL A 168 19.84 14.48 -48.67
C VAL A 168 20.51 13.53 -49.68
N LYS A 169 21.27 12.54 -49.20
CA LYS A 169 22.08 11.67 -50.06
C LYS A 169 21.41 10.33 -50.36
N CYS A 170 20.80 9.68 -49.35
CA CYS A 170 20.19 8.36 -49.52
C CYS A 170 18.66 8.34 -49.44
N GLY A 171 18.00 9.43 -49.04
CA GLY A 171 16.55 9.51 -48.94
C GLY A 171 15.92 8.77 -47.74
N LEU A 172 16.74 8.22 -46.83
CA LEU A 172 16.25 7.54 -45.63
C LEU A 172 15.47 8.52 -44.74
N LYS A 173 14.28 8.12 -44.31
CA LYS A 173 13.44 8.87 -43.36
C LYS A 173 13.73 8.37 -41.94
N GLY A 174 13.98 9.28 -41.00
CA GLY A 174 14.25 8.91 -39.61
C GLY A 174 13.88 10.01 -38.63
N GLU A 175 13.73 9.62 -37.36
CA GLU A 175 13.63 10.56 -36.24
C GLU A 175 14.97 11.30 -36.11
N ALA A 176 14.92 12.63 -35.92
CA ALA A 176 16.10 13.49 -35.83
C ALA A 176 16.95 13.16 -34.58
N LEU A 177 17.85 12.18 -34.72
CA LEU A 177 18.89 11.82 -33.76
C LEU A 177 20.29 11.97 -34.45
N PRO A 178 21.38 12.08 -33.68
CA PRO A 178 22.36 13.16 -33.79
C PRO A 178 23.14 13.24 -35.11
N GLN A 179 23.22 14.46 -35.66
CA GLN A 179 24.06 15.07 -36.71
C GLN A 179 24.37 14.32 -38.04
N LYS A 180 24.39 12.99 -38.12
CA LYS A 180 24.79 12.23 -39.33
C LYS A 180 23.87 11.04 -39.61
N CYS A 181 23.62 10.77 -40.88
CA CYS A 181 22.88 9.62 -41.36
C CYS A 181 23.65 8.32 -41.07
N ALA A 182 22.98 7.32 -40.48
CA ALA A 182 23.57 6.02 -40.15
C ALA A 182 24.02 5.22 -41.40
N GLU A 183 23.39 5.46 -42.55
CA GLU A 183 23.67 4.74 -43.79
C GLU A 183 24.81 5.36 -44.60
N CYS A 184 24.77 6.70 -44.78
CA CYS A 184 25.66 7.38 -45.72
C CYS A 184 26.59 8.41 -45.08
N GLY A 185 26.48 8.64 -43.77
CA GLY A 185 27.30 9.59 -43.00
C GLY A 185 27.04 11.08 -43.29
N ALA A 186 26.13 11.41 -44.21
CA ALA A 186 25.79 12.79 -44.56
C ALA A 186 24.93 13.48 -43.48
N SER A 187 24.99 14.80 -43.41
CA SER A 187 24.16 15.60 -42.50
C SER A 187 22.69 15.63 -42.93
N TRP A 188 21.78 15.66 -41.97
CA TRP A 188 20.35 15.85 -42.19
C TRP A 188 20.04 17.29 -42.67
N ARG A 189 19.06 17.48 -43.55
CA ARG A 189 18.55 18.81 -43.94
C ARG A 189 17.09 18.92 -43.50
N ALA A 190 16.79 19.81 -42.56
CA ALA A 190 15.42 20.06 -42.13
C ALA A 190 14.57 20.48 -43.34
N LYS A 191 13.50 19.72 -43.61
CA LYS A 191 12.55 20.05 -44.66
C LYS A 191 11.47 20.90 -44.02
N ILE A 192 11.65 22.23 -44.05
CA ILE A 192 10.62 23.16 -43.56
C ILE A 192 9.35 22.88 -44.38
N THR A 193 8.41 22.11 -43.83
CA THR A 193 7.05 22.05 -44.35
C THR A 193 6.41 23.37 -43.99
N GLY A 194 6.65 24.38 -44.82
CA GLY A 194 5.85 25.59 -44.80
C GLY A 194 4.41 25.17 -45.01
N ASN A 195 3.57 25.40 -44.00
CA ASN A 195 2.14 25.52 -44.22
C ASN A 195 1.97 26.61 -45.27
N ASP A 196 1.69 26.22 -46.50
CA ASP A 196 1.31 27.14 -47.55
C ASP A 196 -0.12 27.60 -47.20
N PRO A 197 -0.37 28.87 -46.85
CA PRO A 197 -1.68 29.34 -46.40
C PRO A 197 -2.67 29.52 -47.56
N THR A 198 -2.46 28.87 -48.70
CA THR A 198 -3.29 28.97 -49.91
C THR A 198 -3.66 27.60 -50.45
N SER A 199 -4.55 26.88 -49.76
CA SER A 199 -5.34 25.79 -50.34
C SER A 199 -6.70 25.71 -49.68
#